data_AF-A0AA37UIE7-F1
#
_entry.id   AF-A0AA37UIE7-F1
#
_cell.length_a   1.000
_cell.length_b   1.000
_cell.length_c   1.000
_cell.angle_alpha   90.00
_cell.angle_beta   90.00
_cell.angle_gamma   90.00
#
_symmetry.space_group_name_H-M   'P 1'
#
loop_
_entity.id
_entity.type
_entity.pdbx_description
1 polymer ?
#
loop_
_entity_poly.entity_id
_entity_poly.type
_entity_poly.pdbx_seq_one_letter_code
_entity_poly.pdbx_strand_id
1 'polypeptide(L)'
;MSGPPPPLPSNVVIFGPSANCTLDICPIEYSLYKYRPNLAVNALFLALFALAGAVHVYLGIRWRSWWFMTFMLAGCLSEIVGYVGRIIMYNNPFEFIAFMLQIVFITSGPVYYTAAIYVTLSKA
;
A
#
# COMPACT_ATOMS: atom_id res chain seq x y z
N MET A 1 -13.90 25.17 11.10
CA MET A 1 -12.63 25.92 11.06
C MET A 1 -11.89 25.58 12.34
N SER A 2 -11.05 24.53 12.32
CA SER A 2 -10.14 24.24 13.43
C SER A 2 -9.11 25.37 13.47
N GLY A 3 -8.83 25.89 14.66
CA GLY A 3 -7.79 26.90 14.86
C GLY A 3 -6.40 26.39 14.44
N PRO A 4 -5.37 27.24 14.50
CA PRO A 4 -4.01 26.79 14.21
C PRO A 4 -3.64 25.61 15.13
N PRO A 5 -3.00 24.56 14.60
CA PRO A 5 -2.61 23.40 15.40
C PRO A 5 -1.69 23.82 16.57
N PRO A 6 -1.73 23.09 17.69
CA PRO A 6 -0.84 23.36 18.81
C PRO A 6 0.63 23.25 18.36
N PRO A 7 1.52 24.13 18.86
CA PRO A 7 2.92 24.11 18.48
C PRO A 7 3.56 22.78 18.85
N LEU A 8 4.30 22.19 17.91
CA LEU A 8 5.04 20.95 18.12
C LEU A 8 6.20 21.17 19.12
N PRO A 9 6.57 20.16 19.92
CA PRO A 9 7.78 20.22 20.73
C PRO A 9 9.02 20.39 19.84
N SER A 10 10.03 21.14 20.29
CA SER A 10 11.20 21.49 19.46
C SER A 10 12.08 20.30 19.05
N ASN A 11 11.94 19.14 19.70
CA ASN A 11 12.74 17.93 19.47
C ASN A 11 12.00 16.83 18.67
N VAL A 12 10.90 17.17 17.98
CA VAL A 12 10.16 16.19 17.17
C VAL A 12 10.49 16.30 15.69
N VAL A 13 10.69 15.14 15.07
CA VAL A 13 10.82 15.00 13.62
C VAL A 13 9.56 14.33 13.10
N ILE A 14 8.79 15.07 12.30
CA ILE A 14 7.49 14.64 11.79
C ILE A 14 7.57 13.58 10.69
N PHE A 15 8.68 13.54 9.95
CA PHE A 15 8.84 12.64 8.80
C PHE A 15 10.31 12.38 8.51
N GLY A 16 10.65 11.12 8.20
CA GLY A 16 11.99 10.69 7.83
C GLY A 16 12.44 9.45 8.61
N PRO A 17 13.67 8.97 8.35
CA PRO A 17 14.23 7.78 9.01
C PRO A 17 14.35 7.94 10.54
N SER A 18 14.47 9.18 11.03
CA SER A 18 14.56 9.54 12.44
C SER A 18 13.27 10.17 12.97
N ALA A 19 12.12 9.89 12.34
CA ALA A 19 10.83 10.36 12.83
C ALA A 19 10.51 9.72 14.19
N ASN A 20 10.15 10.55 15.17
CA ASN A 20 9.83 10.15 16.53
C ASN A 20 8.43 10.58 16.98
N CYS A 21 7.65 11.19 16.08
CA CYS A 21 6.24 11.50 16.33
C CYS A 21 5.40 10.21 16.38
N THR A 22 4.53 10.13 17.38
CA THR A 22 3.42 9.17 17.46
C THR A 22 2.10 9.95 17.60
N LEU A 23 0.96 9.27 17.52
CA LEU A 23 -0.34 9.92 17.73
C LEU A 23 -0.51 10.56 19.11
N ASP A 24 0.24 10.10 20.11
CA ASP A 24 0.17 10.63 21.46
C ASP A 24 0.95 11.95 21.61
N ILE A 25 1.96 12.17 20.75
CA ILE A 25 2.89 13.30 20.83
C ILE A 25 2.50 14.40 19.83
N CYS A 26 2.09 14.01 18.63
CA CYS A 26 1.88 14.92 17.50
C CYS A 26 0.43 14.79 16.99
N PRO A 27 -0.32 15.89 16.84
CA PRO A 27 -1.68 15.80 16.31
C PRO A 27 -1.66 15.34 14.85
N ILE A 28 -2.73 14.64 14.46
CA ILE A 28 -2.86 14.00 13.14
C ILE A 28 -2.73 15.01 11.98
N GLU A 29 -3.00 16.30 12.22
CA GLU A 29 -2.87 17.37 11.22
C GLU A 29 -1.45 17.53 10.65
N TYR A 30 -0.42 17.13 11.40
CA TYR A 30 0.97 17.12 10.94
C TYR A 30 1.38 15.83 10.23
N SER A 31 0.54 14.81 10.24
CA SER A 31 0.79 13.60 9.45
C SER A 31 0.64 13.89 7.95
N LEU A 32 1.35 13.15 7.11
CA LEU A 32 1.28 13.32 5.65
C LEU A 32 -0.14 13.19 5.10
N TYR A 33 -0.93 12.29 5.68
CA TYR A 33 -2.31 12.06 5.25
C TYR A 33 -3.30 13.03 5.90
N LYS A 34 -2.98 13.64 7.04
CA LYS A 34 -3.91 14.46 7.85
C LYS A 34 -5.17 13.74 8.33
N TYR A 35 -5.25 12.44 8.13
CA TYR A 35 -6.32 11.56 8.59
C TYR A 35 -5.76 10.19 8.94
N ARG A 36 -6.50 9.44 9.76
CA ARG A 36 -6.21 8.03 10.02
C ARG A 36 -6.83 7.14 8.93
N PRO A 37 -6.04 6.27 8.25
CA PRO A 37 -6.57 5.34 7.25
C PRO A 37 -7.69 4.47 7.82
N ASN A 38 -8.71 4.10 7.04
CA ASN A 38 -9.77 3.21 7.52
C ASN A 38 -9.29 1.74 7.48
N LEU A 39 -9.19 1.10 8.65
CA LEU A 39 -8.76 -0.29 8.78
C LEU A 39 -9.65 -1.27 7.99
N ALA A 40 -10.97 -1.10 8.05
CA ALA A 40 -11.92 -2.02 7.42
C ALA A 40 -11.77 -2.01 5.89
N VAL A 41 -11.61 -0.83 5.30
CA VAL A 41 -11.44 -0.66 3.84
C VAL A 41 -10.10 -1.24 3.39
N ASN A 42 -9.03 -0.96 4.13
CA ASN A 42 -7.70 -1.47 3.80
C ASN A 42 -7.64 -3.01 3.90
N ALA A 43 -8.26 -3.59 4.93
CA ALA A 43 -8.35 -5.03 5.09
C ALA A 43 -9.20 -5.69 3.99
N LEU A 44 -10.29 -5.04 3.57
CA LEU A 44 -11.12 -5.50 2.46
C LEU A 44 -10.31 -5.58 1.16
N PHE A 45 -9.58 -4.52 0.81
CA PHE A 45 -8.76 -4.52 -0.40
C PHE A 45 -7.64 -5.56 -0.34
N LEU A 46 -6.98 -5.72 0.81
CA LEU A 46 -5.99 -6.78 1.01
C LEU A 46 -6.58 -8.16 0.75
N ALA A 47 -7.77 -8.45 1.29
CA ALA A 47 -8.46 -9.72 1.07
C ALA A 47 -8.85 -9.93 -0.41
N LEU A 48 -9.31 -8.88 -1.08
CA LEU A 48 -9.67 -8.93 -2.51
C LEU A 48 -8.45 -9.21 -3.39
N PHE A 49 -7.30 -8.57 -3.14
CA PHE A 49 -6.07 -8.84 -3.90
C PHE A 49 -5.51 -10.23 -3.62
N ALA A 50 -5.61 -10.73 -2.39
CA ALA A 50 -5.24 -12.11 -2.07
C ALA A 50 -6.14 -13.13 -2.80
N LEU A 51 -7.45 -12.89 -2.82
CA LEU A 51 -8.40 -13.74 -3.55
C LEU A 51 -8.15 -13.68 -5.06
N ALA A 52 -7.97 -12.49 -5.63
CA ALA A 52 -7.65 -12.32 -7.04
C ALA A 52 -6.34 -13.04 -7.40
N GLY A 53 -5.31 -12.94 -6.56
CA GLY A 53 -4.07 -13.68 -6.72
C GLY A 53 -4.29 -15.20 -6.77
N ALA A 54 -5.07 -15.75 -5.84
CA ALA A 54 -5.40 -17.17 -5.81
C ALA A 54 -6.16 -17.63 -7.07
N VAL A 55 -7.12 -16.83 -7.54
CA VAL A 55 -7.86 -17.09 -8.79
C VAL A 55 -6.92 -17.07 -10.00
N HIS A 56 -6.00 -16.11 -10.08
CA HIS A 56 -5.03 -16.03 -11.16
C HIS A 56 -3.99 -17.16 -11.14
N VAL A 57 -3.61 -17.67 -9.96
CA VAL A 57 -2.80 -18.90 -9.85
C VAL A 57 -3.55 -20.10 -10.42
N TYR A 58 -4.80 -20.29 -10.00
CA TYR A 58 -5.62 -21.41 -10.47
C TYR A 58 -5.81 -21.36 -12.00
N LEU A 59 -6.19 -20.20 -12.54
CA LEU A 59 -6.34 -20.00 -13.99
C LEU A 59 -5.00 -20.16 -14.73
N GLY A 60 -3.91 -19.63 -14.17
CA GLY A 60 -2.57 -19.74 -14.74
C GLY A 60 -2.13 -21.19 -14.92
N ILE A 61 -2.37 -22.03 -13.92
CA ILE A 61 -2.07 -23.46 -13.97
C ILE A 61 -3.01 -24.19 -14.93
N ARG A 62 -4.32 -23.92 -14.88
CA ARG A 62 -5.33 -24.61 -15.71
C ARG A 62 -5.14 -24.38 -17.21
N TRP A 63 -4.72 -23.17 -17.60
CA TRP A 63 -4.54 -22.74 -18.99
C TRP A 63 -3.06 -22.71 -19.43
N ARG A 64 -2.13 -23.07 -18.54
CA ARG A 64 -0.65 -23.04 -18.76
C ARG A 64 -0.12 -21.67 -19.22
N SER A 65 -0.75 -20.58 -18.78
CA SER A 65 -0.37 -19.21 -19.14
C SER A 65 0.69 -18.66 -18.17
N TRP A 66 1.86 -19.30 -18.12
CA TRP A 66 2.93 -19.01 -17.15
C TRP A 66 3.33 -17.54 -17.08
N TRP A 67 3.56 -16.90 -18.24
CA TRP A 67 3.99 -15.49 -18.28
C TRP A 67 2.92 -14.52 -17.79
N PHE A 68 1.66 -14.75 -18.18
CA PHE A 68 0.54 -13.94 -17.71
C PHE A 68 0.35 -14.11 -16.19
N MET A 69 0.45 -15.34 -15.70
CA MET A 69 0.36 -15.67 -14.28
C MET A 69 1.43 -14.94 -13.46
N THR A 70 2.70 -14.95 -13.90
CA THR A 70 3.80 -14.31 -13.17
C THR A 70 3.58 -12.81 -13.01
N PHE A 71 3.20 -12.10 -14.08
CA PHE A 71 2.96 -10.65 -13.99
C PHE A 71 1.72 -10.32 -13.16
N MET A 72 0.64 -11.09 -13.28
CA MET A 72 -0.53 -10.90 -12.42
C MET A 72 -0.21 -11.14 -10.94
N LEU A 73 0.55 -12.18 -10.63
CA LEU A 73 0.99 -12.47 -9.26
C LEU A 73 1.90 -11.37 -8.70
N ALA A 74 2.85 -10.87 -9.49
CA ALA A 74 3.70 -9.76 -9.07
C ALA A 74 2.87 -8.52 -8.73
N GLY A 75 1.86 -8.19 -9.54
CA GLY A 75 0.92 -7.10 -9.26
C GLY A 75 0.14 -7.33 -7.96
N CYS A 76 -0.45 -8.52 -7.77
CA CYS A 76 -1.19 -8.83 -6.55
C CYS A 76 -0.31 -8.81 -5.30
N LEU A 77 0.93 -9.32 -5.37
CA LEU A 77 1.87 -9.29 -4.25
C LEU A 77 2.26 -7.86 -3.87
N SER A 78 2.53 -7.01 -4.86
CA SER A 78 2.81 -5.60 -4.62
C SER A 78 1.64 -4.91 -3.92
N GLU A 79 0.41 -5.10 -4.40
CA GLU A 79 -0.77 -4.53 -3.73
C GLU A 79 -0.90 -5.03 -2.28
N ILE A 80 -0.73 -6.33 -2.03
CA ILE A 80 -0.79 -6.90 -0.67
C ILE A 80 0.23 -6.22 0.25
N VAL A 81 1.49 -6.10 -0.17
CA VAL A 81 2.55 -5.43 0.62
C VAL A 81 2.21 -3.96 0.86
N GLY A 82 1.68 -3.27 -0.15
CA GLY A 82 1.25 -1.88 -0.03
C GLY A 82 0.10 -1.68 0.96
N TYR A 83 -0.90 -2.58 0.96
CA TYR A 83 -2.01 -2.55 1.91
C TYR A 83 -1.59 -2.95 3.33
N VAL A 84 -0.59 -3.82 3.49
CA VAL A 84 0.04 -4.06 4.81
C VAL A 84 0.67 -2.78 5.34
N GLY A 85 1.38 -2.01 4.50
CA GLY A 85 1.88 -0.68 4.88
C GLY A 85 0.78 0.25 5.37
N ARG A 86 -0.38 0.26 4.69
CA ARG A 86 -1.58 1.01 5.14
C ARG A 86 -2.13 0.57 6.49
N ILE A 87 -2.13 -0.72 6.77
CA ILE A 87 -2.58 -1.26 8.06
C ILE A 87 -1.62 -0.85 9.17
N ILE A 88 -0.30 -0.86 8.92
CA ILE A 88 0.69 -0.38 9.89
C ILE A 88 0.48 1.13 10.17
N MET A 89 0.20 1.92 9.14
CA MET A 89 -0.11 3.35 9.28
C MET A 89 -1.43 3.65 9.98
N TYR A 90 -2.33 2.68 10.11
CA TYR A 90 -3.50 2.84 10.98
C TYR A 90 -3.07 3.03 12.44
N ASN A 91 -2.07 2.28 12.88
CA ASN A 91 -1.56 2.36 14.26
C ASN A 91 -0.73 3.62 14.46
N ASN A 92 0.20 3.91 13.54
CA ASN A 92 1.01 5.11 13.57
C ASN A 92 1.21 5.71 12.16
N PRO A 93 0.54 6.83 11.82
CA PRO A 93 0.62 7.44 10.49
C PRO A 93 1.93 8.20 10.23
N PHE A 94 2.79 8.34 11.25
CA PHE A 94 4.10 8.99 11.14
C PHE A 94 5.22 7.99 10.79
N GLU A 95 4.92 6.69 10.70
CA GLU A 95 5.88 5.64 10.34
C GLU A 95 6.37 5.80 8.90
N PHE A 96 7.62 6.24 8.76
CA PHE A 96 8.26 6.48 7.47
C PHE A 96 8.34 5.21 6.60
N ILE A 97 8.71 4.07 7.21
CA ILE A 97 8.85 2.80 6.50
C ILE A 97 7.50 2.35 5.95
N ALA A 98 6.44 2.44 6.75
CA ALA A 98 5.10 2.03 6.35
C ALA A 98 4.55 2.90 5.21
N PHE A 99 4.82 4.21 5.27
CA PHE A 99 4.51 5.15 4.19
C PHE A 99 5.23 4.78 2.88
N MET A 100 6.54 4.49 2.97
CA MET A 100 7.34 4.08 1.81
C MET A 100 6.86 2.76 1.20
N LEU A 101 6.54 1.77 2.04
CA LEU A 101 5.96 0.51 1.57
C LEU A 101 4.65 0.74 0.83
N GLN A 102 3.73 1.54 1.39
CA GLN A 102 2.49 1.84 0.71
C GLN A 102 2.75 2.51 -0.66
N ILE A 103 3.50 3.62 -0.68
CA ILE A 103 3.58 4.45 -1.89
C ILE A 103 4.29 3.72 -3.03
N VAL A 104 5.39 3.01 -2.74
CA VAL A 104 6.16 2.30 -3.76
C VAL A 104 5.36 1.12 -4.30
N PHE A 105 4.81 0.28 -3.42
CA PHE A 105 4.20 -0.96 -3.87
C PHE A 105 2.84 -0.75 -4.54
N ILE A 106 1.98 0.14 -4.01
CA ILE A 106 0.69 0.44 -4.66
C ILE A 106 0.90 1.13 -6.02
N THR A 107 1.89 2.02 -6.16
CA THR A 107 2.13 2.69 -7.45
C THR A 107 2.79 1.78 -8.48
N SER A 108 3.56 0.77 -8.03
CA SER A 108 4.15 -0.25 -8.91
C SER A 108 3.12 -1.28 -9.41
N GLY A 109 2.03 -1.51 -8.68
CA GLY A 109 0.98 -2.50 -9.01
C GLY A 109 0.48 -2.41 -10.46
N PRO A 110 0.03 -1.23 -10.94
CA PRO A 110 -0.43 -1.03 -12.31
C PRO A 110 0.58 -1.41 -13.40
N VAL A 111 1.89 -1.28 -13.13
CA VAL A 111 2.95 -1.59 -14.10
C VAL A 111 3.00 -3.10 -14.39
N TYR A 112 2.73 -3.93 -13.39
CA TYR A 112 2.67 -5.37 -13.59
C TYR A 112 1.42 -5.80 -14.37
N TYR A 113 0.29 -5.13 -14.14
CA TYR A 113 -0.94 -5.40 -14.88
C TYR A 113 -0.83 -5.01 -16.35
N THR A 114 -0.17 -3.88 -16.68
CA THR A 114 0.09 -3.52 -18.07
C THR A 114 1.02 -4.53 -18.75
N ALA A 115 2.06 -5.00 -18.07
CA ALA A 115 2.93 -6.07 -18.58
C ALA A 115 2.15 -7.36 -18.89
N ALA A 116 1.22 -7.76 -18.03
CA ALA A 116 0.34 -8.91 -18.26
C ALA A 116 -0.54 -8.74 -19.51
N ILE A 117 -1.07 -7.53 -19.75
CA ILE A 117 -1.86 -7.20 -20.95
C ILE A 117 -0.98 -7.30 -22.21
N TYR A 118 0.23 -6.74 -22.19
CA TYR A 118 1.16 -6.83 -23.33
C TYR A 118 1.52 -8.27 -23.69
N VAL A 119 1.72 -9.13 -22.68
CA VAL A 119 1.99 -10.57 -22.88
C VAL A 119 0.79 -11.30 -23.52
N THR A 120 -0.42 -10.80 -23.28
CA THR A 120 -1.64 -11.34 -23.88
C THR A 120 -1.81 -10.86 -25.31
N LEU A 121 -1.58 -9.56 -25.57
CA LEU A 121 -1.64 -8.98 -26.90
C LEU A 121 -0.55 -9.52 -27.83
N SER A 122 0.65 -9.82 -27.34
CA SER A 122 1.71 -10.40 -28.15
C SER A 122 1.46 -11.86 -28.56
N LYS A 123 0.48 -12.51 -27.95
CA LYS A 123 0.04 -13.88 -28.29
C LYS A 123 -1.23 -13.92 -29.13
N ALA A 124 -1.88 -12.78 -29.36
CA ALA A 124 -3.04 -12.64 -30.25
C ALA A 124 -2.59 -12.53 -31.70
#